data_AF-A0A3E5EDK3-F1
#
_entry.id   AF-A0A3E5EDK3-F1
#
_cell.length_a   1.000
_cell.length_b   1.000
_cell.length_c   1.000
_cell.angle_alpha   90.00
_cell.angle_beta   90.00
_cell.angle_gamma   90.00
#
_symmetry.space_group_name_H-M   'P 1'
#
loop_
_entity.id
_entity.type
_entity.pdbx_description
1 polymer ?
#
loop_
_entity_poly.entity_id
_entity_poly.type
_entity_poly.pdbx_seq_one_letter_code
_entity_poly.pdbx_strand_id
1 'polypeptide(L)'
;MKLNIQVIPEGQVEVRKELSNTDKEKYSNVKFAFQVYAQKINAKDANGNETYSETDYVPLTSAVYGASGQPTDKKVTFEDNVFYLRPDESAIFTGLKANRKYYVKEIGVKSEEYDEVKINNTSYKEFNENKEQVGEIKDISTDKKQVSQRPVVVYTNNCSAANSRELQITKKMKDNKVVVDTFSFKIQLSNSIGELVPYVNGDYYLKDADGNYYYNEEGNLTSNGKTAKVVEKQIMMVL
;
A
#
# COMPACT_ATOMS: atom_id res chain seq x y z
N MET A 1 -20.50 -13.57 16.35
CA MET A 1 -19.41 -13.01 15.52
C MET A 1 -18.80 -14.16 14.73
N LYS A 2 -18.74 -14.06 13.40
CA LYS A 2 -18.10 -15.07 12.55
C LYS A 2 -16.72 -14.51 12.19
N LEU A 3 -15.69 -14.97 12.89
CA LEU A 3 -14.30 -14.67 12.55
C LEU A 3 -14.04 -15.35 11.20
N ASN A 4 -13.95 -14.57 10.13
CA ASN A 4 -13.55 -15.06 8.83
C ASN A 4 -12.03 -15.25 8.85
N ILE A 5 -11.56 -16.28 9.54
CA ILE A 5 -10.14 -16.61 9.63
C ILE A 5 -9.78 -17.22 8.28
N GLN A 6 -9.25 -16.39 7.37
CA GLN A 6 -8.59 -16.91 6.18
C GLN A 6 -7.40 -17.75 6.64
N VAL A 7 -7.47 -19.04 6.37
CA VAL A 7 -6.40 -19.99 6.72
C VAL A 7 -5.31 -19.84 5.67
N ILE A 8 -4.19 -19.24 6.08
CA ILE A 8 -2.97 -19.23 5.26
C ILE A 8 -2.35 -20.63 5.30
N PRO A 9 -1.92 -21.19 4.15
CA PRO A 9 -1.25 -22.47 4.13
C PRO A 9 -0.02 -22.50 5.04
N GLU A 10 0.26 -23.66 5.63
CA GLU A 10 1.44 -23.82 6.48
C GLU A 10 2.73 -23.48 5.73
N GLY A 11 3.67 -22.89 6.48
CA GLY A 11 4.98 -22.53 5.98
C GLY A 11 5.03 -21.31 5.07
N GLN A 12 3.99 -20.47 5.15
CA GLN A 12 3.93 -19.19 4.47
C GLN A 12 3.78 -18.04 5.46
N VAL A 13 4.31 -16.88 5.08
CA VAL A 13 4.06 -15.59 5.72
C VAL A 13 3.58 -14.61 4.66
N GLU A 14 2.43 -14.00 4.89
CA GLU A 14 1.90 -12.91 4.08
C GLU A 14 2.17 -11.56 4.75
N VAL A 15 2.86 -10.67 4.04
CA VAL A 15 3.02 -9.26 4.42
C VAL A 15 2.13 -8.41 3.53
N ARG A 16 1.19 -7.68 4.13
CA ARG A 16 0.21 -6.86 3.43
C ARG A 16 0.34 -5.41 3.82
N LYS A 17 0.21 -4.52 2.83
CA LYS A 17 0.09 -3.09 3.05
C LYS A 17 -1.36 -2.63 2.92
N GLU A 18 -1.82 -1.83 3.86
CA GLU A 18 -3.10 -1.13 3.79
C GLU A 18 -2.92 0.35 4.07
N LEU A 19 -3.81 1.16 3.48
CA LEU A 19 -4.00 2.56 3.83
C LEU A 19 -5.41 2.77 4.37
N SER A 20 -5.53 3.64 5.36
CA SER A 20 -6.81 4.07 5.94
C SER A 20 -6.86 5.59 6.05
N ASN A 21 -8.06 6.14 6.27
CA ASN A 21 -8.30 7.59 6.34
C ASN A 21 -7.84 8.37 5.09
N THR A 22 -7.89 7.70 3.94
CA THR A 22 -7.61 8.31 2.64
C THR A 22 -8.42 7.61 1.56
N ASP A 23 -8.63 8.32 0.47
CA ASP A 23 -9.14 7.74 -0.76
C ASP A 23 -8.06 6.83 -1.36
N LYS A 24 -8.24 5.51 -1.17
CA LYS A 24 -7.23 4.49 -1.51
C LYS A 24 -6.77 4.57 -2.96
N GLU A 25 -7.67 4.95 -3.85
CA GLU A 25 -7.41 5.07 -5.28
C GLU A 25 -6.44 6.24 -5.59
N LYS A 26 -6.42 7.27 -4.75
CA LYS A 26 -5.49 8.40 -4.90
C LYS A 26 -4.04 8.07 -4.50
N TYR A 27 -3.83 7.02 -3.71
CA TYR A 27 -2.53 6.61 -3.19
C TYR A 27 -2.05 5.26 -3.73
N SER A 28 -2.75 4.69 -4.71
CA SER A 28 -2.46 3.38 -5.30
C SER A 28 -1.04 3.26 -5.87
N ASN A 29 -0.39 4.39 -6.19
CA ASN A 29 0.94 4.44 -6.78
C ASN A 29 2.07 4.61 -5.76
N VAL A 30 1.75 4.90 -4.48
CA VAL A 30 2.74 5.05 -3.43
C VAL A 30 3.34 3.68 -3.09
N LYS A 31 4.66 3.63 -2.96
CA LYS A 31 5.41 2.42 -2.60
C LYS A 31 5.88 2.53 -1.16
N PHE A 32 5.57 1.52 -0.37
CA PHE A 32 6.00 1.38 1.02
C PHE A 32 7.12 0.35 1.08
N ALA A 33 8.24 0.70 1.72
CA ALA A 33 9.43 -0.13 1.80
C ALA A 33 9.34 -1.11 2.97
N PHE A 34 9.70 -2.37 2.72
CA PHE A 34 9.65 -3.44 3.72
C PHE A 34 10.90 -4.31 3.71
N GLN A 35 11.20 -4.87 4.88
CA GLN A 35 12.16 -5.97 5.05
C GLN A 35 11.52 -7.08 5.89
N VAL A 36 11.82 -8.34 5.56
CA VAL A 36 11.46 -9.50 6.37
C VAL A 36 12.71 -10.22 6.80
N TYR A 37 12.77 -10.59 8.07
CA TYR A 37 13.89 -11.30 8.66
C TYR A 37 13.41 -12.58 9.35
N ALA A 38 14.11 -13.68 9.16
CA ALA A 38 13.84 -14.94 9.87
C ALA A 38 15.10 -15.42 10.58
N GLN A 39 14.95 -16.22 11.64
CA GLN A 39 16.10 -16.78 12.36
C GLN A 39 17.05 -17.48 11.39
N LYS A 40 18.35 -17.29 11.56
CA LYS A 40 19.38 -17.98 10.78
C LYS A 40 19.24 -19.49 10.99
N ILE A 41 19.30 -20.27 9.91
CA ILE A 41 19.33 -21.74 10.00
C ILE A 41 20.77 -22.13 10.38
N ASN A 42 20.91 -22.90 11.46
CA ASN A 42 22.20 -23.42 11.92
C ASN A 42 22.52 -24.77 11.27
N ALA A 43 21.54 -25.67 11.24
CA ALA A 43 21.67 -26.98 10.63
C ALA A 43 20.31 -27.47 10.10
N LYS A 44 20.38 -28.41 9.16
CA LYS A 44 19.25 -29.16 8.65
C LYS A 44 19.57 -30.65 8.71
N ASP A 45 18.70 -31.43 9.35
CA ASP A 45 18.89 -32.89 9.44
C ASP A 45 18.45 -33.60 8.14
N ALA A 46 18.68 -34.91 8.07
CA ALA A 46 18.31 -35.73 6.91
C ALA A 46 16.78 -35.80 6.68
N ASN A 47 15.98 -35.54 7.71
CA ASN A 47 14.51 -35.50 7.63
C ASN A 47 13.99 -34.10 7.23
N GLY A 48 14.88 -33.13 7.05
CA GLY A 48 14.55 -31.76 6.69
C GLY A 48 14.03 -30.91 7.85
N ASN A 49 14.30 -31.30 9.10
CA ASN A 49 14.09 -30.46 10.27
C ASN A 49 15.24 -29.45 10.38
N GLU A 50 14.89 -28.22 10.75
CA GLU A 50 15.82 -27.10 10.83
C GLU A 50 16.02 -26.70 12.29
N THR A 51 17.27 -26.44 12.67
CA THR A 51 17.62 -25.77 13.94
C THR A 51 18.00 -24.32 13.65
N TYR A 52 17.68 -23.41 14.57
CA TYR A 52 17.81 -21.98 14.35
C TYR A 52 18.73 -21.31 15.35
N SER A 53 19.35 -20.19 14.95
CA SER A 53 20.04 -19.30 15.88
C SER A 53 19.02 -18.61 16.79
N GLU A 54 19.31 -18.56 18.09
CA GLU A 54 18.48 -17.84 19.06
C GLU A 54 18.59 -16.32 18.91
N THR A 55 19.73 -15.83 18.40
CA THR A 55 20.06 -14.40 18.31
C THR A 55 20.05 -13.87 16.87
N ASP A 56 20.54 -14.66 15.91
CA ASP A 56 20.82 -14.17 14.57
C ASP A 56 19.61 -14.30 13.65
N TYR A 57 19.36 -13.23 12.90
CA TYR A 57 18.30 -13.17 11.90
C TYR A 57 18.91 -12.75 10.56
N VAL A 58 18.43 -13.38 9.48
CA VAL A 58 18.87 -13.11 8.11
C VAL A 58 17.69 -12.60 7.29
N PRO A 59 17.93 -11.67 6.34
CA PRO A 59 16.87 -11.17 5.49
C PRO A 59 16.33 -12.28 4.58
N LEU A 60 15.01 -12.25 4.34
CA LEU A 60 14.36 -13.04 3.31
C LEU A 60 14.28 -12.21 2.03
N THR A 61 14.80 -12.75 0.93
CA THR A 61 14.96 -12.04 -0.36
C THR A 61 14.20 -12.71 -1.50
N SER A 62 13.25 -13.58 -1.17
CA SER A 62 12.41 -14.28 -2.15
C SER A 62 10.97 -14.29 -1.65
N ALA A 63 10.10 -13.71 -2.47
CA ALA A 63 8.65 -13.69 -2.27
C ALA A 63 7.95 -13.58 -3.62
N VAL A 64 6.66 -13.90 -3.62
CA VAL A 64 5.77 -13.69 -4.76
C VAL A 64 4.60 -12.81 -4.34
N TYR A 65 4.04 -12.06 -5.29
CA TYR A 65 2.79 -11.37 -5.04
C TYR A 65 1.68 -12.39 -4.81
N GLY A 66 0.70 -12.04 -3.99
CA GLY A 66 -0.44 -12.89 -3.73
C GLY A 66 -1.47 -12.17 -2.87
N ALA A 67 -2.51 -12.91 -2.50
CA ALA A 67 -3.50 -12.43 -1.56
C ALA A 67 -4.10 -13.62 -0.82
N SER A 68 -4.42 -13.44 0.45
CA SER A 68 -5.16 -14.45 1.22
C SER A 68 -4.46 -15.82 1.27
N GLY A 69 -3.13 -15.81 1.39
CA GLY A 69 -2.30 -17.01 1.37
C GLY A 69 -2.23 -17.73 0.02
N GLN A 70 -2.71 -17.11 -1.06
CA GLN A 70 -2.62 -17.65 -2.41
C GLN A 70 -1.51 -16.94 -3.19
N PRO A 71 -0.32 -17.57 -3.34
CA PRO A 71 0.76 -17.03 -4.15
C PRO A 71 0.41 -17.01 -5.63
N THR A 72 0.89 -16.00 -6.35
CA THR A 72 0.88 -15.92 -7.81
C THR A 72 2.26 -16.29 -8.38
N ASP A 73 2.37 -16.42 -9.70
CA ASP A 73 3.67 -16.63 -10.37
C ASP A 73 4.53 -15.36 -10.45
N LYS A 74 3.96 -14.20 -10.08
CA LYS A 74 4.66 -12.90 -10.18
C LYS A 74 5.60 -12.73 -8.98
N LYS A 75 6.91 -12.70 -9.25
CA LYS A 75 7.93 -12.46 -8.23
C LYS A 75 7.91 -11.01 -7.73
N VAL A 76 8.20 -10.84 -6.44
CA VAL A 76 8.52 -9.56 -5.82
C VAL A 76 9.99 -9.24 -6.09
N THR A 77 10.29 -8.01 -6.49
CA THR A 77 11.66 -7.53 -6.68
C THR A 77 12.23 -7.02 -5.36
N PHE A 78 13.50 -7.33 -5.11
CA PHE A 78 14.24 -6.87 -3.94
C PHE A 78 15.44 -6.01 -4.37
N GLU A 79 15.64 -4.88 -3.68
CA GLU A 79 16.79 -3.99 -3.79
C GLU A 79 17.43 -3.89 -2.40
N ASP A 80 18.67 -4.37 -2.22
CA ASP A 80 19.35 -4.39 -0.91
C ASP A 80 18.53 -5.01 0.24
N ASN A 81 17.85 -6.13 -0.06
CA ASN A 81 16.92 -6.85 0.82
C ASN A 81 15.60 -6.12 1.12
N VAL A 82 15.37 -4.96 0.52
CA VAL A 82 14.13 -4.18 0.63
C VAL A 82 13.21 -4.54 -0.53
N PHE A 83 11.93 -4.75 -0.23
CA PHE A 83 10.88 -4.86 -1.24
C PHE A 83 9.83 -3.79 -1.03
N TYR A 84 9.01 -3.54 -2.05
CA TYR A 84 8.03 -2.47 -2.03
C TYR A 84 6.62 -3.02 -2.27
N LEU A 85 5.67 -2.57 -1.46
CA LEU A 85 4.25 -2.84 -1.65
C LEU A 85 3.49 -1.54 -1.85
N ARG A 86 2.53 -1.54 -2.78
CA ARG A 86 1.48 -0.52 -2.86
C ARG A 86 0.34 -0.83 -1.89
N PRO A 87 -0.58 0.12 -1.65
CA PRO A 87 -1.78 -0.17 -0.89
C PRO A 87 -2.54 -1.37 -1.48
N ASP A 88 -3.02 -2.24 -0.59
CA ASP A 88 -3.74 -3.49 -0.87
C ASP A 88 -2.91 -4.57 -1.61
N GLU A 89 -1.62 -4.34 -1.89
CA GLU A 89 -0.70 -5.39 -2.34
C GLU A 89 -0.18 -6.23 -1.14
N SER A 90 0.10 -7.51 -1.42
CA SER A 90 0.74 -8.41 -0.45
C SER A 90 1.89 -9.19 -1.08
N ALA A 91 2.92 -9.45 -0.28
CA ALA A 91 4.02 -10.35 -0.58
C ALA A 91 3.91 -11.62 0.26
N ILE A 92 4.01 -12.79 -0.39
CA ILE A 92 3.97 -14.09 0.25
C ILE A 92 5.36 -14.73 0.20
N PHE A 93 5.90 -14.97 1.38
CA PHE A 93 7.14 -15.70 1.62
C PHE A 93 6.79 -17.17 1.87
N THR A 94 7.35 -18.09 1.08
CA THR A 94 7.04 -19.52 1.15
C THR A 94 8.25 -20.33 1.63
N GLY A 95 8.02 -21.60 1.99
CA GLY A 95 9.10 -22.53 2.38
C GLY A 95 9.67 -22.29 3.77
N LEU A 96 8.99 -21.52 4.61
CA LEU A 96 9.36 -21.32 6.01
C LEU A 96 8.81 -22.47 6.85
N LYS A 97 9.51 -22.92 7.89
CA LYS A 97 8.94 -23.90 8.83
C LYS A 97 8.06 -23.20 9.86
N ALA A 98 6.99 -23.87 10.27
CA ALA A 98 6.02 -23.39 11.27
C ALA A 98 6.66 -22.85 12.55
N ASN A 99 7.72 -23.50 13.04
CA ASN A 99 8.41 -23.15 14.29
C ASN A 99 9.50 -22.07 14.15
N ARG A 100 9.83 -21.62 12.92
CA ARG A 100 10.85 -20.60 12.68
C ARG A 100 10.33 -19.24 13.10
N LYS A 101 11.09 -18.49 13.92
CA LYS A 101 10.70 -17.11 14.26
C LYS A 101 11.11 -16.14 13.16
N TYR A 102 10.28 -15.11 12.99
CA TYR A 102 10.50 -14.03 12.04
C TYR A 102 9.96 -12.70 12.57
N TYR A 103 10.37 -11.61 11.94
CA TYR A 103 9.78 -10.28 12.12
C TYR A 103 9.79 -9.53 10.79
N VAL A 104 8.91 -8.52 10.69
CA VAL A 104 8.74 -7.67 9.51
C VAL A 104 8.97 -6.24 9.93
N LYS A 105 9.65 -5.47 9.08
CA LYS A 105 9.89 -4.05 9.26
C LYS A 105 9.33 -3.26 8.08
N GLU A 106 8.56 -2.20 8.33
CA GLU A 106 8.29 -1.12 7.39
C GLU A 106 9.33 -0.02 7.59
N ILE A 107 9.96 0.45 6.51
CA ILE A 107 11.13 1.34 6.52
C ILE A 107 10.75 2.72 5.99
N GLY A 108 11.29 3.77 6.61
CA GLY A 108 11.10 5.14 6.16
C GLY A 108 9.69 5.68 6.43
N VAL A 109 9.02 5.19 7.48
CA VAL A 109 7.66 5.61 7.82
C VAL A 109 7.72 6.98 8.47
N LYS A 110 7.43 8.04 7.73
CA LYS A 110 7.43 9.40 8.29
C LYS A 110 6.16 9.65 9.11
N SER A 111 6.30 9.84 10.41
CA SER A 111 5.16 10.10 11.30
C SER A 111 4.35 11.36 10.95
N GLU A 112 4.96 12.33 10.28
CA GLU A 112 4.23 13.53 9.81
C GLU A 112 3.21 13.20 8.71
N GLU A 113 3.41 12.10 7.97
CA GLU A 113 2.54 11.65 6.89
C GLU A 113 1.29 10.91 7.38
N TYR A 114 1.28 10.44 8.64
CA TYR A 114 0.27 9.51 9.17
C TYR A 114 -0.19 9.88 10.58
N ASP A 115 -1.51 9.95 10.80
CA ASP A 115 -2.08 10.18 12.14
C ASP A 115 -1.87 8.97 13.06
N GLU A 116 -1.80 7.77 12.48
CA GLU A 116 -1.67 6.51 13.22
C GLU A 116 -1.07 5.42 12.32
N VAL A 117 -0.27 4.52 12.89
CA VAL A 117 0.14 3.28 12.21
C VAL A 117 -0.28 2.08 13.04
N LYS A 118 -0.83 1.04 12.38
CA LYS A 118 -1.26 -0.21 13.01
C LYS A 118 -0.53 -1.41 12.42
N ILE A 119 -0.23 -2.37 13.28
CA ILE A 119 0.20 -3.72 12.90
C ILE A 119 -0.87 -4.69 13.38
N ASN A 120 -1.48 -5.45 12.47
CA ASN A 120 -2.57 -6.39 12.78
C ASN A 120 -3.65 -5.76 13.69
N ASN A 121 -4.16 -4.59 13.29
CA ASN A 121 -5.15 -3.77 14.02
C ASN A 121 -4.71 -3.24 15.39
N THR A 122 -3.46 -3.42 15.79
CA THR A 122 -2.92 -2.86 17.03
C THR A 122 -2.13 -1.60 16.72
N SER A 123 -2.50 -0.48 17.34
CA SER A 123 -1.77 0.79 17.20
C SER A 123 -0.33 0.62 17.63
N TYR A 124 0.59 0.98 16.74
CA TYR A 124 2.00 1.03 17.04
C TYR A 124 2.30 2.27 17.88
N LYS A 125 3.06 2.08 18.96
CA LYS A 125 3.55 3.15 19.81
C LYS A 125 5.03 2.90 20.03
N GLU A 126 5.87 3.83 19.59
CA GLU A 126 7.30 3.78 19.86
C GLU A 126 7.57 4.33 21.26
N PHE A 127 8.30 3.55 22.05
CA PHE A 127 8.72 3.93 23.39
C PHE A 127 10.24 3.83 23.48
N ASN A 128 10.91 4.77 24.13
CA ASN A 128 12.34 4.66 24.44
C ASN A 128 12.57 3.55 25.49
N GLU A 129 13.84 3.29 25.81
CA GLU A 129 14.26 2.36 26.86
C GLU A 129 13.63 2.67 28.23
N ASN A 130 13.20 3.92 28.45
CA ASN A 130 12.51 4.38 29.67
C ASN A 130 10.97 4.25 29.62
N LYS A 131 10.42 3.64 28.56
CA LYS A 131 8.98 3.51 28.29
C LYS A 131 8.26 4.85 28.05
N GLU A 132 8.98 5.88 27.67
CA GLU A 132 8.42 7.18 27.29
C GLU A 132 8.20 7.18 25.77
N GLN A 133 7.09 7.78 25.32
CA GLN A 133 6.83 7.89 23.89
C GLN A 133 7.85 8.85 23.24
N VAL A 134 8.52 8.43 22.17
CA VAL A 134 9.59 9.20 21.51
C VAL A 134 9.31 9.37 20.03
N GLY A 135 9.55 10.59 19.55
CA GLY A 135 10.22 10.89 18.27
C GLY A 135 9.55 10.47 16.96
N GLU A 136 10.00 11.10 15.87
CA GLU A 136 9.57 10.77 14.51
C GLU A 136 9.86 9.30 14.21
N ILE A 137 8.80 8.58 13.88
CA ILE A 137 8.87 7.19 13.41
C ILE A 137 9.85 7.17 12.23
N LYS A 138 10.80 6.24 12.23
CA LYS A 138 11.69 5.99 11.08
C LYS A 138 11.48 4.60 10.53
N ASP A 139 11.49 3.59 11.40
CA ASP A 139 11.22 2.20 11.04
C ASP A 139 10.22 1.60 12.03
N ILE A 140 9.20 0.89 11.53
CA ILE A 140 8.22 0.20 12.37
C ILE A 140 8.46 -1.30 12.22
N SER A 141 8.67 -2.00 13.34
CA SER A 141 8.90 -3.45 13.32
C SER A 141 7.87 -4.20 14.16
N THR A 142 7.52 -5.40 13.70
CA THR A 142 6.82 -6.37 14.55
C THR A 142 7.76 -6.92 15.62
N ASP A 143 7.19 -7.49 16.69
CA ASP A 143 7.90 -8.44 17.55
C ASP A 143 8.30 -9.72 16.79
N LYS A 144 9.15 -10.54 17.41
CA LYS A 144 9.59 -11.83 16.84
C LYS A 144 8.58 -12.91 17.20
N LYS A 145 7.96 -13.55 16.20
CA LYS A 145 7.00 -14.65 16.40
C LYS A 145 7.25 -15.82 15.46
N GLN A 146 6.82 -17.01 15.86
CA GLN A 146 6.84 -18.17 14.97
C GLN A 146 5.89 -17.99 13.80
N VAL A 147 6.23 -18.57 12.64
CA VAL A 147 5.38 -18.56 11.44
C VAL A 147 3.97 -19.07 11.74
N SER A 148 3.84 -20.15 12.51
CA SER A 148 2.53 -20.72 12.90
C SER A 148 1.69 -19.80 13.79
N GLN A 149 2.33 -18.91 14.55
CA GLN A 149 1.66 -17.99 15.46
C GLN A 149 1.23 -16.69 14.77
N ARG A 150 1.89 -16.33 13.67
CA ARG A 150 1.55 -15.15 12.88
C ARG A 150 1.81 -15.44 11.40
N PRO A 151 0.86 -16.04 10.69
CA PRO A 151 0.99 -16.25 9.24
C PRO A 151 0.71 -14.99 8.42
N VAL A 152 0.07 -13.97 8.99
CA VAL A 152 -0.25 -12.70 8.32
C VAL A 152 0.24 -11.51 9.14
N VAL A 153 0.90 -10.57 8.47
CA VAL A 153 1.28 -9.25 8.99
C VAL A 153 0.65 -8.17 8.10
N VAL A 154 -0.24 -7.38 8.67
CA VAL A 154 -0.90 -6.26 8.00
C VAL A 154 -0.40 -4.96 8.61
N TYR A 155 0.26 -4.14 7.78
CA TYR A 155 0.65 -2.78 8.12
C TYR A 155 -0.39 -1.81 7.57
N THR A 156 -1.13 -1.14 8.46
CA THR A 156 -2.15 -0.14 8.09
C THR A 156 -1.65 1.24 8.53
N ASN A 157 -1.33 2.11 7.57
CA ASN A 157 -1.03 3.51 7.88
C ASN A 157 -2.30 4.35 7.68
N ASN A 158 -2.65 5.13 8.69
CA ASN A 158 -3.73 6.09 8.66
C ASN A 158 -3.17 7.41 8.14
N CYS A 159 -3.46 7.76 6.89
CA CYS A 159 -2.98 9.01 6.30
C CYS A 159 -3.54 10.19 7.08
N SER A 160 -2.67 11.14 7.43
CA SER A 160 -3.14 12.32 8.12
C SER A 160 -4.00 13.18 7.20
N ALA A 161 -5.04 13.81 7.75
CA ALA A 161 -5.90 14.71 6.99
C ALA A 161 -5.08 15.86 6.33
N ALA A 162 -3.97 16.26 6.95
CA ALA A 162 -3.02 17.24 6.41
C ALA A 162 -2.30 16.78 5.14
N ASN A 163 -2.20 15.46 4.91
CA ASN A 163 -1.57 14.87 3.73
C ASN A 163 -2.55 14.34 2.70
N SER A 164 -3.86 14.40 2.96
CA SER A 164 -4.91 14.22 1.95
C SER A 164 -4.94 15.42 1.01
N ARG A 165 -4.17 15.35 -0.09
CA ARG A 165 -4.13 16.42 -1.10
C ARG A 165 -5.05 16.08 -2.26
N GLU A 166 -6.02 16.96 -2.54
CA GLU A 166 -6.81 16.92 -3.77
C GLU A 166 -6.11 17.78 -4.84
N LEU A 167 -5.74 17.16 -5.97
CA LEU A 167 -5.25 17.91 -7.13
C LEU A 167 -6.46 18.47 -7.90
N GLN A 168 -6.62 19.79 -7.90
CA GLN A 168 -7.67 20.47 -8.68
C GLN A 168 -7.06 21.13 -9.92
N ILE A 169 -7.55 20.76 -11.10
CA ILE A 169 -7.16 21.36 -12.38
C ILE A 169 -8.36 22.17 -12.89
N THR A 170 -8.24 23.50 -12.94
CA THR A 170 -9.27 24.37 -13.51
C THR A 170 -8.90 24.78 -14.92
N LYS A 171 -9.70 24.35 -15.91
CA LYS A 171 -9.65 24.91 -17.26
C LYS A 171 -10.48 26.20 -17.29
N LYS A 172 -9.90 27.31 -17.73
CA LYS A 172 -10.62 28.56 -18.02
C LYS A 172 -10.42 28.91 -19.50
N MET A 173 -11.51 29.24 -20.18
CA MET A 173 -11.45 29.75 -21.55
C MET A 173 -11.07 31.22 -21.54
N LYS A 174 -10.20 31.62 -22.48
CA LYS A 174 -9.79 33.01 -22.62
C LYS A 174 -11.00 33.86 -23.00
N ASP A 175 -11.14 35.02 -22.35
CA ASP A 175 -12.22 35.99 -22.58
C ASP A 175 -13.65 35.44 -22.38
N ASN A 176 -13.83 34.40 -21.55
CA ASN A 176 -15.13 33.78 -21.26
C ASN A 176 -15.92 33.33 -22.51
N LYS A 177 -15.22 33.04 -23.62
CA LYS A 177 -15.87 32.56 -24.84
C LYS A 177 -16.41 31.15 -24.64
N VAL A 178 -17.66 30.94 -25.07
CA VAL A 178 -18.24 29.61 -25.24
C VAL A 178 -17.63 29.00 -26.49
N VAL A 179 -16.99 27.84 -26.35
CA VAL A 179 -16.38 27.11 -27.46
C VAL A 179 -16.94 25.71 -27.40
N VAL A 180 -17.51 25.25 -28.52
CA VAL A 180 -17.96 23.88 -28.68
C VAL A 180 -16.81 23.08 -29.26
N ASP A 181 -16.05 22.39 -28.41
CA ASP A 181 -14.81 21.69 -28.80
C ASP A 181 -14.47 20.53 -27.86
N THR A 182 -13.62 19.62 -28.33
CA THR A 182 -13.17 18.46 -27.60
C THR A 182 -11.80 18.66 -26.99
N PHE A 183 -11.71 18.53 -25.67
CA PHE A 183 -10.46 18.57 -24.94
C PHE A 183 -10.14 17.22 -24.31
N SER A 184 -8.91 16.76 -24.50
CA SER A 184 -8.38 15.61 -23.78
C SER A 184 -7.23 16.06 -22.89
N PHE A 185 -7.19 15.56 -21.67
CA PHE A 185 -6.06 15.78 -20.78
C PHE A 185 -5.41 14.45 -20.40
N LYS A 186 -4.09 14.49 -20.26
CA LYS A 186 -3.28 13.40 -19.72
C LYS A 186 -2.67 13.89 -18.42
N ILE A 187 -2.99 13.23 -17.32
CA ILE A 187 -2.39 13.54 -16.01
C ILE A 187 -1.18 12.61 -15.84
N GLN A 188 -0.02 13.21 -15.59
CA GLN A 188 1.19 12.50 -15.19
C GLN A 188 1.69 13.08 -13.87
N LEU A 189 2.11 12.22 -12.95
CA LEU A 189 2.69 12.61 -11.67
C LEU A 189 4.15 12.15 -11.64
N SER A 190 5.01 12.93 -10.99
CA SER A 190 6.40 12.51 -10.75
C SER A 190 6.43 11.33 -9.78
N ASN A 191 7.19 10.29 -10.10
CA ASN A 191 7.47 9.18 -9.18
C ASN A 191 8.59 9.57 -8.18
N SER A 192 8.97 8.63 -7.31
CA SER A 192 9.99 8.83 -6.27
C SER A 192 11.40 9.17 -6.79
N ILE A 193 11.66 8.98 -8.08
CA ILE A 193 12.93 9.32 -8.75
C ILE A 193 12.79 10.50 -9.72
N GLY A 194 11.65 11.19 -9.70
CA GLY A 194 11.40 12.41 -10.48
C GLY A 194 10.83 12.20 -11.89
N GLU A 195 10.62 10.96 -12.35
CA GLU A 195 10.10 10.67 -13.69
C GLU A 195 8.56 10.83 -13.75
N LEU A 196 8.06 11.36 -14.86
CA LEU A 196 6.62 11.55 -15.08
C LEU A 196 5.93 10.24 -15.48
N VAL A 197 5.15 9.65 -14.57
CA VAL A 197 4.35 8.44 -14.82
C VAL A 197 2.86 8.76 -15.00
N PRO A 198 2.14 8.10 -15.91
CA PRO A 198 0.69 8.29 -16.07
C PRO A 198 -0.10 8.01 -14.78
N TYR A 199 -1.05 8.88 -14.46
CA TYR A 199 -2.02 8.67 -13.38
C TYR A 199 -3.13 7.73 -13.88
N VAL A 200 -3.03 6.44 -13.54
CA VAL A 200 -3.84 5.37 -14.16
C VAL A 200 -4.89 4.72 -13.25
N ASN A 201 -4.78 4.91 -11.94
CA ASN A 201 -5.47 4.11 -10.93
C ASN A 201 -6.26 4.95 -9.90
N GLY A 202 -6.52 6.22 -10.21
CA GLY A 202 -7.24 7.10 -9.30
C GLY A 202 -8.50 7.66 -9.90
N ASP A 203 -9.55 7.68 -9.09
CA ASP A 203 -10.78 8.43 -9.33
C ASP A 203 -10.51 9.90 -9.65
N TYR A 204 -11.20 10.39 -10.67
CA TYR A 204 -11.32 11.81 -10.92
C TYR A 204 -12.77 12.18 -11.18
N TYR A 205 -13.11 13.41 -10.82
CA TYR A 205 -14.45 13.96 -10.89
C TYR A 205 -14.41 15.23 -11.73
N LEU A 206 -15.37 15.38 -12.64
CA LEU A 206 -15.57 16.62 -13.38
C LEU A 206 -16.64 17.44 -12.68
N LYS A 207 -16.35 18.71 -12.43
CA LYS A 207 -17.23 19.63 -11.72
C LYS A 207 -17.21 20.99 -12.42
N ASP A 208 -18.38 21.58 -12.67
CA ASP A 208 -18.47 22.96 -13.17
C ASP A 208 -18.32 24.00 -12.04
N ALA A 209 -18.32 25.28 -12.41
CA ALA A 209 -18.18 26.39 -11.47
C ALA A 209 -19.35 26.48 -10.46
N ASP A 210 -20.54 26.03 -10.84
CA ASP A 210 -21.74 25.97 -9.98
C ASP A 210 -21.74 24.73 -9.08
N GLY A 211 -20.78 23.84 -9.31
CA GLY A 211 -20.56 22.64 -8.55
C GLY A 211 -21.42 21.45 -8.94
N ASN A 212 -21.92 21.41 -10.17
CA ASN A 212 -22.53 20.22 -10.73
C ASN A 212 -21.45 19.25 -11.22
N TYR A 213 -21.61 17.97 -10.91
CA TYR A 213 -20.74 16.90 -11.33
C TYR A 213 -21.16 16.35 -12.69
N TYR A 214 -20.19 15.83 -13.42
CA TYR A 214 -20.39 15.24 -14.74
C TYR A 214 -19.65 13.91 -14.86
N TYR A 215 -20.18 13.03 -15.69
CA TYR A 215 -19.55 11.76 -16.05
C TYR A 215 -19.58 11.56 -17.56
N ASN A 216 -18.72 10.66 -18.05
CA ASN A 216 -18.72 10.27 -19.45
C ASN A 216 -19.68 9.11 -19.66
N GLU A 217 -20.63 9.28 -20.58
CA GLU A 217 -21.54 8.25 -21.04
C GLU A 217 -21.38 8.12 -22.56
N GLU A 218 -20.72 7.04 -22.99
CA GLU A 218 -20.50 6.74 -24.42
C GLU A 218 -19.84 7.88 -25.22
N GLY A 219 -18.90 8.61 -24.61
CA GLY A 219 -18.19 9.74 -25.21
C GLY A 219 -18.86 11.11 -25.00
N ASN A 220 -20.02 11.15 -24.35
CA ASN A 220 -20.75 12.39 -24.05
C ASN A 220 -20.64 12.74 -22.58
N LEU A 221 -20.56 14.05 -22.29
CA LEU A 221 -20.53 14.54 -20.92
C LEU A 221 -21.96 14.70 -20.38
N THR A 222 -22.37 13.82 -19.48
CA THR A 222 -23.70 13.84 -18.86
C THR A 222 -23.64 14.45 -17.46
N SER A 223 -24.56 15.35 -17.14
CA SER A 223 -24.66 15.95 -15.80
C SER A 223 -25.20 14.92 -14.80
N ASN A 224 -24.56 14.83 -13.63
CA ASN A 224 -25.00 14.06 -12.47
C ASN A 224 -25.50 14.95 -11.32
N GLY A 225 -25.81 16.22 -11.62
CA GLY A 225 -26.27 17.18 -10.61
C GLY A 225 -25.24 17.39 -9.49
N LYS A 226 -25.67 17.42 -8.23
CA LYS A 226 -24.79 17.68 -7.08
C LYS A 226 -24.10 16.42 -6.51
N THR A 227 -24.32 15.26 -7.10
CA THR A 227 -23.75 14.00 -6.62
C THR A 227 -22.49 13.68 -7.39
N ALA A 228 -21.38 13.44 -6.69
CA ALA A 228 -20.14 13.01 -7.32
C ALA A 228 -20.33 11.66 -8.03
N LYS A 229 -19.78 11.54 -9.25
CA LYS A 229 -19.71 10.29 -9.99
C LYS A 229 -18.34 10.19 -10.65
N VAL A 230 -17.70 9.05 -10.45
CA VAL A 230 -16.40 8.73 -11.03
C VAL A 230 -16.52 8.75 -12.54
N VAL A 231 -15.55 9.38 -13.21
CA VAL A 231 -15.44 9.34 -14.65
C VAL A 231 -14.52 8.17 -15.03
N GLU A 232 -15.10 7.10 -15.60
CA GLU A 232 -14.31 5.95 -16.04
C GLU A 232 -13.34 6.33 -17.18
N LYS A 233 -12.26 5.56 -17.30
CA LYS A 233 -11.04 5.85 -18.07
C LYS A 233 -11.28 6.53 -19.45
N GLN A 234 -10.47 7.57 -19.67
CA GLN A 234 -10.23 8.27 -20.93
C GLN A 234 -11.31 9.30 -21.33
N ILE A 235 -10.92 10.57 -21.34
CA ILE A 235 -11.82 11.67 -21.69
C ILE A 235 -11.69 12.00 -23.18
N MET A 236 -12.76 11.70 -23.90
CA MET A 236 -13.22 12.50 -25.02
C MET A 236 -14.25 13.47 -24.42
N MET A 237 -13.91 14.75 -24.27
CA MET A 237 -14.92 15.77 -23.92
C MET A 237 -15.58 16.22 -25.21
N VAL A 238 -16.89 16.38 -25.25
CA VAL A 238 -17.52 17.33 -26.18
C VAL A 238 -18.20 18.33 -25.27
N LEU A 239 -17.66 19.54 -25.18
CA LEU A 239 -18.31 20.69 -24.53
C LEU A 239 -18.96 21.54 -25.62
#